data_AF-A0A8T2VX60-F1
#
_entry.id   AF-A0A8T2VX60-F1
#
_cell.length_a   1.000
_cell.length_b   1.000
_cell.length_c   1.000
_cell.angle_alpha   90.00
_cell.angle_beta   90.00
_cell.angle_gamma   90.00
#
_symmetry.space_group_name_H-M   'P 1'
#
loop_
_entity.id
_entity.type
_entity.pdbx_description
1 polymer ?
#
loop_
_entity_poly.entity_id
_entity_poly.type
_entity_poly.pdbx_seq_one_letter_code
_entity_poly.pdbx_strand_id
1 'polypeptide(L)'
;MDCASGEQLVPFTTFSIAMVQRQSRGALPVFAAGIEAYKNLKPGDRVLVAEACNHNRITELCNDIGTVQIPQKLQAAVAGCRGGGDGDGCTGDTTKPVIVEHAFGREFPEIENLDKFALAIHCGGCMVDSQKIKARVSDLTEAGVPVTNYGLLLAYAHSPSAMQRALEPWGIESVN
;
A
#
# COMPACT_ATOMS: atom_id res chain seq x y z
N MET A 1 2.04 12.62 -22.60
CA MET A 1 2.40 13.91 -23.23
C MET A 1 1.87 15.02 -22.36
N ASP A 2 2.56 16.14 -22.29
CA ASP A 2 2.03 17.34 -21.66
C ASP A 2 0.77 17.81 -22.40
N CYS A 3 -0.29 18.12 -21.67
CA CYS A 3 -1.58 18.49 -22.26
C CYS A 3 -1.58 19.89 -22.89
N ALA A 4 -0.62 20.75 -22.55
CA ALA A 4 -0.50 22.11 -23.08
C ALA A 4 0.55 22.21 -24.19
N SER A 5 1.71 21.58 -24.03
CA SER A 5 2.82 21.65 -25.00
C SER A 5 2.88 20.47 -25.98
N GLY A 6 2.20 19.35 -25.68
CA GLY A 6 2.29 18.12 -26.47
C GLY A 6 3.63 17.39 -26.33
N GLU A 7 4.55 17.91 -25.52
CA GLU A 7 5.88 17.33 -25.36
C GLU A 7 5.84 16.04 -24.53
N GLN A 8 6.87 15.21 -24.69
CA GLN A 8 7.06 14.05 -23.84
C GLN A 8 7.38 14.52 -22.42
N LEU A 9 6.61 14.04 -21.44
CA LEU A 9 6.86 14.36 -20.04
C LEU A 9 8.16 13.71 -19.58
N VAL A 10 8.95 14.44 -18.79
CA VAL A 10 10.16 13.89 -18.18
C VAL A 10 9.79 12.73 -17.26
N PRO A 11 10.44 11.55 -17.40
CA PRO A 11 10.23 10.42 -16.50
C PRO A 11 10.55 10.82 -15.05
N PHE A 12 9.68 10.45 -14.12
CA PHE A 12 9.92 10.66 -12.69
C PHE A 12 9.46 9.44 -11.88
N THR A 13 9.99 9.30 -10.68
CA THR A 13 9.54 8.32 -9.67
C THR A 13 9.69 8.93 -8.29
N THR A 14 9.13 8.29 -7.26
CA THR A 14 9.34 8.70 -5.86
C THR A 14 10.40 7.83 -5.19
N PHE A 15 11.01 8.36 -4.12
CA PHE A 15 11.93 7.58 -3.27
C PHE A 15 11.26 6.32 -2.73
N SER A 16 10.00 6.39 -2.32
CA SER A 16 9.25 5.25 -1.79
C SER A 16 9.12 4.11 -2.80
N ILE A 17 8.76 4.42 -4.05
CA ILE A 17 8.65 3.42 -5.13
C ILE A 17 10.03 2.82 -5.45
N ALA A 18 11.06 3.66 -5.58
CA ALA A 18 12.43 3.20 -5.83
C ALA A 18 12.96 2.32 -4.68
N MET A 19 12.64 2.66 -3.43
CA MET A 19 13.03 1.89 -2.26
C MET A 19 12.35 0.53 -2.24
N VAL A 20 11.04 0.45 -2.53
CA VAL A 20 10.34 -0.84 -2.63
C VAL A 20 10.95 -1.71 -3.70
N GLN A 21 11.23 -1.16 -4.88
CA GLN A 21 11.88 -1.90 -5.96
C GLN A 21 13.24 -2.47 -5.53
N ARG A 22 14.08 -1.64 -4.89
CA ARG A 22 15.40 -2.05 -4.39
C ARG A 22 15.28 -3.09 -3.29
N GLN A 23 14.47 -2.83 -2.28
CA GLN A 23 14.38 -3.63 -1.06
C GLN A 23 13.69 -4.97 -1.31
N SER A 24 12.76 -5.04 -2.24
CA SER A 24 12.10 -6.30 -2.62
C SER A 24 12.84 -7.08 -3.73
N ARG A 25 14.00 -6.59 -4.19
CA ARG A 25 14.77 -7.14 -5.30
C ARG A 25 13.94 -7.35 -6.57
N GLY A 26 13.14 -6.34 -6.93
CA GLY A 26 12.37 -6.35 -8.18
C GLY A 26 10.92 -6.79 -8.07
N ALA A 27 10.38 -6.99 -6.87
CA ALA A 27 8.98 -7.39 -6.68
C ALA A 27 7.98 -6.22 -6.73
N LEU A 28 8.38 -5.04 -7.22
CA LEU A 28 7.46 -3.90 -7.39
C LEU A 28 6.17 -4.24 -8.16
N PRO A 29 6.18 -5.06 -9.23
CA PRO A 29 4.95 -5.46 -9.91
C PRO A 29 3.94 -6.16 -9.00
N VAL A 30 4.40 -6.98 -8.04
CA VAL A 30 3.54 -7.64 -7.05
C VAL A 30 2.83 -6.61 -6.18
N PHE A 31 3.58 -5.63 -5.68
CA PHE A 31 3.01 -4.57 -4.84
C PHE A 31 2.07 -3.64 -5.61
N ALA A 32 2.37 -3.37 -6.88
CA ALA A 32 1.52 -2.59 -7.76
C ALA A 32 0.20 -3.33 -8.01
N ALA A 33 0.24 -4.62 -8.34
CA ALA A 33 -0.97 -5.44 -8.53
C ALA A 33 -1.86 -5.50 -7.26
N GLY A 34 -1.28 -5.45 -6.06
CA GLY A 34 -2.03 -5.42 -4.81
C GLY A 34 -2.92 -4.18 -4.61
N ILE A 35 -2.72 -3.10 -5.36
CA ILE A 35 -3.62 -1.93 -5.35
C ILE A 35 -5.02 -2.30 -5.83
N GLU A 36 -5.17 -3.37 -6.62
CA GLU A 36 -6.49 -3.84 -7.03
C GLU A 36 -7.32 -4.41 -5.90
N ALA A 37 -6.67 -5.12 -4.98
CA ALA A 37 -7.35 -5.55 -3.77
C ALA A 37 -7.79 -4.33 -2.94
N TYR A 38 -6.98 -3.27 -2.86
CA TYR A 38 -7.36 -2.01 -2.20
C TYR A 38 -8.58 -1.35 -2.87
N LYS A 39 -8.66 -1.31 -4.20
CA LYS A 39 -9.81 -0.77 -4.93
C LYS A 39 -11.10 -1.57 -4.71
N ASN A 40 -11.00 -2.84 -4.41
CA ASN A 40 -12.13 -3.75 -4.27
C ASN A 40 -12.50 -4.07 -2.81
N LEU A 41 -11.85 -3.43 -1.83
CA LEU A 41 -12.16 -3.60 -0.42
C LEU A 41 -13.62 -3.28 -0.11
N LYS A 42 -14.19 -4.10 0.76
CA LYS A 42 -15.58 -4.01 1.22
C LYS A 42 -15.64 -3.84 2.73
N PRO A 43 -16.76 -3.33 3.26
CA PRO A 43 -16.97 -3.31 4.70
C PRO A 43 -16.87 -4.71 5.31
N GLY A 44 -16.16 -4.84 6.43
CA GLY A 44 -15.90 -6.11 7.09
C GLY A 44 -14.69 -6.90 6.59
N ASP A 45 -14.07 -6.49 5.48
CA ASP A 45 -12.81 -7.10 5.03
C ASP A 45 -11.69 -6.89 6.06
N ARG A 46 -10.86 -7.92 6.23
CA ARG A 46 -9.70 -7.88 7.11
C ARG A 46 -8.48 -7.44 6.32
N VAL A 47 -7.77 -6.42 6.80
CA VAL A 47 -6.56 -5.87 6.18
C VAL A 47 -5.40 -5.96 7.16
N LEU A 48 -4.30 -6.56 6.73
CA LEU A 48 -3.08 -6.68 7.52
C LEU A 48 -2.13 -5.52 7.22
N VAL A 49 -1.77 -4.73 8.23
CA VAL A 49 -0.69 -3.74 8.18
C VAL A 49 0.57 -4.35 8.78
N ALA A 50 1.55 -4.66 7.93
CA ALA A 50 2.72 -5.45 8.28
C ALA A 50 4.00 -4.59 8.34
N GLU A 51 4.55 -4.39 9.54
CA GLU A 51 5.85 -3.75 9.73
C GLU A 51 6.92 -4.79 10.03
N ALA A 52 8.07 -4.64 9.39
CA ALA A 52 9.18 -5.60 9.46
C ALA A 52 10.11 -5.38 10.67
N CYS A 53 9.90 -4.32 11.44
CA CYS A 53 10.77 -3.92 12.54
C CYS A 53 9.98 -3.61 13.80
N ASN A 54 10.55 -3.99 14.94
CA ASN A 54 10.09 -3.57 16.26
C ASN A 54 11.03 -2.47 16.74
N HIS A 55 10.63 -1.21 16.55
CA HIS A 55 11.29 -0.08 17.17
C HIS A 55 10.27 0.74 17.94
N ASN A 56 10.76 1.55 18.89
CA ASN A 56 9.90 2.41 19.66
C ASN A 56 9.18 3.37 18.70
N ARG A 57 7.85 3.39 18.76
CA ARG A 57 7.02 4.32 18.01
C ARG A 57 6.69 5.50 18.91
N ILE A 58 6.79 6.71 18.38
CA ILE A 58 6.28 7.90 19.06
C ILE A 58 4.84 8.12 18.59
N THR A 59 3.96 7.15 18.85
CA THR A 59 2.57 7.14 18.35
C THR A 59 1.74 8.33 18.84
N GLU A 60 2.07 8.87 20.02
CA GLU A 60 1.32 9.94 20.69
C GLU A 60 1.65 11.35 20.17
N LEU A 61 2.75 11.54 19.42
CA LEU A 61 3.20 12.86 18.93
C LEU A 61 3.26 12.95 17.39
N CYS A 62 2.95 11.87 16.68
CA CYS A 62 3.17 11.79 15.23
C CYS A 62 1.95 11.20 14.53
N ASN A 63 1.57 11.81 13.41
CA ASN A 63 0.60 11.28 12.46
C ASN A 63 1.17 10.03 11.75
N ASP A 64 1.26 8.92 12.47
CA ASP A 64 1.97 7.71 12.06
C ASP A 64 1.35 7.08 10.81
N ILE A 65 2.22 6.67 9.87
CA ILE A 65 1.76 6.15 8.58
C ILE A 65 1.04 4.80 8.77
N GLY A 66 1.59 3.90 9.59
CA GLY A 66 1.10 2.53 9.74
C GLY A 66 -0.13 2.43 10.65
N THR A 67 -0.20 3.24 11.71
CA THR A 67 -1.29 3.16 12.69
C THR A 67 -2.35 4.25 12.54
N VAL A 68 -2.10 5.31 11.76
CA VAL A 68 -3.06 6.41 11.57
C VAL A 68 -3.40 6.64 10.10
N GLN A 69 -2.44 7.03 9.26
CA GLN A 69 -2.74 7.48 7.89
C GLN A 69 -3.29 6.36 7.00
N ILE A 70 -2.67 5.16 7.04
CA ILE A 70 -3.13 4.01 6.24
C ILE A 70 -4.53 3.57 6.68
N PRO A 71 -4.81 3.33 7.98
CA PRO A 71 -6.16 3.04 8.44
C PRO A 71 -7.19 4.07 7.98
N GLN A 72 -6.89 5.37 8.06
CA GLN A 72 -7.79 6.43 7.58
C GLN A 72 -8.07 6.32 6.08
N LYS A 73 -7.05 6.06 5.25
CA LYS A 73 -7.23 5.88 3.81
C LYS A 73 -8.05 4.63 3.48
N LEU A 74 -7.87 3.53 4.22
CA LEU A 74 -8.68 2.32 4.06
C LEU A 74 -10.15 2.58 4.37
N GLN A 75 -10.45 3.29 5.45
CA GLN A 75 -11.83 3.64 5.76
C GLN A 75 -12.44 4.56 4.71
N ALA A 76 -11.70 5.57 4.23
CA ALA A 76 -12.14 6.44 3.15
C ALA A 76 -12.42 5.65 1.85
N ALA A 77 -11.59 4.66 1.53
CA ALA A 77 -11.75 3.83 0.33
C ALA A 77 -13.04 3.02 0.33
N VAL A 78 -13.42 2.47 1.49
CA VAL A 78 -14.64 1.66 1.67
C VAL A 78 -15.89 2.53 1.82
N ALA A 79 -15.76 3.73 2.38
CA ALA A 79 -16.80 4.74 2.43
C ALA A 79 -17.03 5.45 1.07
N GLY A 80 -16.42 4.97 -0.02
CA GLY A 80 -16.58 5.56 -1.35
C GLY A 80 -16.01 6.97 -1.51
N CYS A 81 -15.19 7.43 -0.56
CA CYS A 81 -14.53 8.74 -0.58
C CYS A 81 -13.27 8.64 -1.46
N ARG A 82 -13.42 8.76 -2.79
CA ARG A 82 -12.31 8.65 -3.75
C ARG A 82 -12.06 9.99 -4.45
N GLY A 83 -11.12 10.78 -3.92
CA GLY A 83 -10.67 12.05 -4.51
C GLY A 83 -9.80 12.84 -3.55
N GLY A 84 -8.59 13.23 -3.98
CA GLY A 84 -7.68 14.07 -3.21
C GLY A 84 -8.17 15.52 -3.20
N GLY A 85 -8.78 15.93 -2.08
CA GLY A 85 -9.21 17.31 -1.83
C GLY A 85 -10.48 17.33 -0.98
N ASP A 86 -10.34 17.84 0.25
CA ASP A 86 -11.35 18.61 0.97
C ASP A 86 -12.77 18.03 1.03
N GLY A 87 -12.91 16.76 1.44
CA GLY A 87 -14.10 16.27 2.15
C GLY A 87 -15.46 16.18 1.44
N ASP A 88 -15.61 16.55 0.17
CA ASP A 88 -16.94 16.74 -0.46
C ASP A 88 -17.39 15.60 -1.40
N GLY A 89 -17.11 14.33 -1.06
CA GLY A 89 -17.38 13.22 -2.00
C GLY A 89 -17.52 11.82 -1.41
N CYS A 90 -17.89 11.70 -0.13
CA CYS A 90 -18.15 10.40 0.49
C CYS A 90 -19.58 9.93 0.17
N THR A 91 -19.72 8.87 -0.62
CA THR A 91 -21.02 8.31 -1.03
C THR A 91 -21.39 7.02 -0.29
N GLY A 92 -20.48 6.47 0.50
CA GLY A 92 -20.62 5.19 1.20
C GLY A 92 -20.95 5.31 2.68
N ASP A 93 -21.38 4.19 3.25
CA ASP A 93 -21.71 4.02 4.66
C ASP A 93 -20.44 4.01 5.53
N THR A 94 -20.19 5.11 6.24
CA THR A 94 -19.05 5.25 7.17
C THR A 94 -19.22 4.44 8.46
N THR A 95 -20.37 3.77 8.67
CA THR A 95 -20.65 2.99 9.88
C THR A 95 -20.11 1.56 9.84
N LYS A 96 -19.67 1.08 8.66
CA LYS A 96 -19.13 -0.27 8.49
C LYS A 96 -17.65 -0.23 8.08
N PRO A 97 -16.73 -0.34 9.04
CA PRO A 97 -15.31 -0.21 8.77
C PRO A 97 -14.70 -1.49 8.18
N VAL A 98 -13.52 -1.35 7.57
CA VAL A 98 -12.58 -2.49 7.45
C VAL A 98 -11.99 -2.84 8.81
N ILE A 99 -11.63 -4.11 9.00
CA ILE A 99 -10.97 -4.61 10.20
C ILE A 99 -9.46 -4.56 9.94
N VAL A 100 -8.78 -3.62 10.59
CA VAL A 100 -7.32 -3.48 10.46
C VAL A 100 -6.62 -4.25 11.58
N GLU A 101 -5.74 -5.16 11.20
CA GLU A 101 -4.82 -5.85 12.11
C GLU A 101 -3.38 -5.44 11.82
N HIS A 102 -2.57 -5.39 12.87
CA HIS A 102 -1.15 -5.06 12.73
C HIS A 102 -0.28 -6.26 13.06
N ALA A 103 0.70 -6.52 12.20
CA ALA A 103 1.80 -7.43 12.50
C ALA A 103 3.09 -6.62 12.62
N PHE A 104 3.73 -6.71 13.78
CA PHE A 104 5.00 -6.05 14.05
C PHE A 104 6.07 -7.10 14.33
N GLY A 105 7.16 -7.03 13.58
CA GLY A 105 8.31 -7.85 13.85
C GLY A 105 8.96 -8.38 12.59
N ARG A 106 9.99 -9.19 12.79
CA ARG A 106 10.79 -9.72 11.69
C ARG A 106 10.05 -10.79 10.90
N GLU A 107 9.17 -11.55 11.56
CA GLU A 107 8.45 -12.69 11.03
C GLU A 107 6.95 -12.55 11.35
N PHE A 108 6.10 -13.21 10.55
CA PHE A 108 4.67 -13.27 10.84
C PHE A 108 4.43 -14.32 11.94
N PRO A 109 3.77 -13.98 13.05
CA PRO A 109 3.58 -14.91 14.16
C PRO A 109 2.62 -16.07 13.81
N GLU A 110 1.73 -15.89 12.84
CA GLU A 110 0.70 -16.87 12.46
C GLU A 110 0.59 -16.96 10.93
N ILE A 111 1.62 -17.53 10.26
CA ILE A 111 1.64 -17.69 8.79
C ILE A 111 0.41 -18.47 8.29
N GLU A 112 -0.04 -19.47 9.05
CA GLU A 112 -1.20 -20.31 8.71
C GLU A 112 -2.53 -19.55 8.65
N ASN A 113 -2.61 -18.39 9.31
CA ASN A 113 -3.81 -17.56 9.35
C ASN A 113 -3.72 -16.34 8.43
N LEU A 114 -2.82 -16.33 7.44
CA LEU A 114 -2.71 -15.17 6.53
C LEU A 114 -3.86 -15.12 5.52
N ASP A 115 -4.39 -16.27 5.10
CA ASP A 115 -5.45 -16.42 4.09
C ASP A 115 -6.76 -15.67 4.42
N LYS A 116 -7.01 -15.39 5.70
CA LYS A 116 -8.16 -14.59 6.17
C LYS A 116 -8.13 -13.11 5.75
N PHE A 117 -6.98 -12.60 5.28
CA PHE A 117 -6.82 -11.20 4.91
C PHE A 117 -7.17 -10.96 3.44
N ALA A 118 -8.01 -9.96 3.18
CA ALA A 118 -8.34 -9.52 1.83
C ALA A 118 -7.19 -8.73 1.18
N LEU A 119 -6.34 -8.11 2.00
CA LEU A 119 -5.18 -7.33 1.58
C LEU A 119 -4.14 -7.28 2.70
N ALA A 120 -2.86 -7.43 2.34
CA ALA A 120 -1.74 -7.09 3.19
C ALA A 120 -1.03 -5.82 2.68
N ILE A 121 -0.63 -4.95 3.60
CA ILE A 121 0.05 -3.70 3.34
C ILE A 121 1.39 -3.74 4.06
N HIS A 122 2.46 -3.96 3.31
CA HIS A 122 3.80 -4.07 3.85
C HIS A 122 4.47 -2.68 3.97
N CYS A 123 5.21 -2.46 5.05
CA CYS A 123 6.00 -1.23 5.22
C CYS A 123 7.17 -1.14 4.21
N GLY A 124 7.87 -0.02 4.18
CA GLY A 124 9.02 0.18 3.28
C GLY A 124 10.23 -0.73 3.54
N GLY A 125 10.28 -1.41 4.70
CA GLY A 125 11.37 -2.32 5.04
C GLY A 125 12.74 -1.62 5.19
N CYS A 126 12.75 -0.36 5.64
CA CYS A 126 13.97 0.45 5.77
C CYS A 126 14.98 -0.12 6.79
N MET A 127 14.51 -0.86 7.79
CA MET A 127 15.33 -1.42 8.87
C MET A 127 15.62 -2.92 8.72
N VAL A 128 15.30 -3.54 7.58
CA VAL A 128 15.48 -4.97 7.35
C VAL A 128 16.15 -5.28 6.01
N ASP A 129 16.79 -6.45 5.93
CA ASP A 129 17.44 -6.89 4.70
C ASP A 129 16.44 -7.28 3.61
N SER A 130 16.85 -7.09 2.37
CA SER A 130 16.10 -7.47 1.17
C SER A 130 15.63 -8.93 1.12
N GLN A 131 16.43 -9.86 1.64
CA GLN A 131 16.07 -11.29 1.72
C GLN A 131 14.85 -11.51 2.60
N LYS A 132 14.74 -10.76 3.71
CA LYS A 132 13.60 -10.87 4.64
C LYS A 132 12.33 -10.29 4.04
N ILE A 133 12.44 -9.17 3.33
CA ILE A 133 11.29 -8.60 2.62
C ILE A 133 10.81 -9.56 1.56
N LYS A 134 11.72 -10.15 0.78
CA LYS A 134 11.37 -11.16 -0.22
C LYS A 134 10.67 -12.37 0.40
N ALA A 135 11.18 -12.89 1.52
CA ALA A 135 10.54 -14.01 2.24
C ALA A 135 9.12 -13.65 2.67
N ARG A 136 8.92 -12.50 3.32
CA ARG A 136 7.59 -12.03 3.75
C ARG A 136 6.60 -11.85 2.59
N VAL A 137 7.07 -11.34 1.45
CA VAL A 137 6.23 -11.24 0.25
C VAL A 137 5.88 -12.63 -0.26
N SER A 138 6.83 -13.58 -0.26
CA SER A 138 6.58 -14.99 -0.62
C SER A 138 5.49 -15.59 0.26
N ASP A 139 5.63 -15.50 1.58
CA ASP A 139 4.68 -16.05 2.56
C ASP A 139 3.25 -15.55 2.28
N LEU A 140 3.10 -14.25 2.04
CA LEU A 140 1.79 -13.65 1.73
C LEU A 140 1.24 -14.11 0.38
N THR A 141 2.08 -14.14 -0.66
CA THR A 141 1.65 -14.58 -2.00
C THR A 141 1.32 -16.06 -2.06
N GLU A 142 2.04 -16.90 -1.31
CA GLU A 142 1.79 -18.35 -1.19
C GLU A 142 0.49 -18.62 -0.42
N ALA A 143 0.17 -17.79 0.58
CA ALA A 143 -1.12 -17.80 1.25
C ALA A 143 -2.28 -17.23 0.39
N GLY A 144 -2.01 -16.78 -0.84
CA GLY A 144 -3.01 -16.20 -1.74
C GLY A 144 -3.45 -14.79 -1.36
N VAL A 145 -2.72 -14.10 -0.48
CA VAL A 145 -3.07 -12.76 0.01
C VAL A 145 -2.44 -11.70 -0.91
N PRO A 146 -3.23 -10.81 -1.54
CA PRO A 146 -2.71 -9.68 -2.28
C PRO A 146 -1.86 -8.77 -1.37
N VAL A 147 -0.71 -8.30 -1.87
CA VAL A 147 0.20 -7.46 -1.10
C VAL A 147 0.40 -6.13 -1.80
N THR A 148 0.30 -5.03 -1.07
CA THR A 148 0.77 -3.71 -1.52
C THR A 148 1.74 -3.08 -0.52
N ASN A 149 2.21 -1.87 -0.80
CA ASN A 149 3.18 -1.14 0.01
C ASN A 149 2.63 0.22 0.47
N TYR A 150 3.10 0.70 1.62
CA TYR A 150 2.77 2.02 2.17
C TYR A 150 2.87 3.14 1.12
N GLY A 151 4.01 3.21 0.43
CA GLY A 151 4.26 4.27 -0.56
C GLY A 151 3.34 4.19 -1.77
N LEU A 152 3.03 2.98 -2.24
CA LEU A 152 2.12 2.78 -3.37
C LEU A 152 0.67 3.10 -3.00
N LEU A 153 0.21 2.59 -1.86
CA LEU A 153 -1.15 2.85 -1.39
C LEU A 153 -1.36 4.35 -1.17
N LEU A 154 -0.41 5.03 -0.52
CA LEU A 154 -0.50 6.47 -0.31
C LEU A 154 -0.44 7.22 -1.65
N ALA A 155 0.46 6.85 -2.57
CA ALA A 155 0.52 7.49 -3.89
C ALA A 155 -0.81 7.33 -4.64
N TYR A 156 -1.38 6.13 -4.66
CA TYR A 156 -2.68 5.86 -5.26
C TYR A 156 -3.80 6.68 -4.61
N ALA A 157 -3.86 6.68 -3.28
CA ALA A 157 -4.89 7.37 -2.53
C ALA A 157 -4.84 8.91 -2.66
N HIS A 158 -3.68 9.47 -2.98
CA HIS A 158 -3.54 10.90 -3.27
C HIS A 158 -3.82 11.22 -4.74
N SER A 159 -3.22 10.46 -5.67
CA SER A 159 -3.39 10.67 -7.11
C SER A 159 -3.06 9.38 -7.88
N PRO A 160 -4.10 8.65 -8.34
CA PRO A 160 -3.91 7.45 -9.16
C PRO A 160 -3.08 7.71 -10.42
N SER A 161 -3.30 8.85 -11.09
CA SER A 161 -2.58 9.23 -12.30
C SER A 161 -1.11 9.57 -12.03
N ALA A 162 -0.80 10.24 -10.93
CA ALA A 162 0.59 10.50 -10.54
C ALA A 162 1.32 9.20 -10.16
N MET A 163 0.64 8.28 -9.46
CA MET A 163 1.21 6.96 -9.15
C MET A 163 1.51 6.18 -10.43
N GLN A 164 0.58 6.14 -11.39
CA GLN A 164 0.76 5.45 -12.66
C GLN A 164 1.99 5.98 -13.40
N ARG A 165 2.13 7.31 -13.51
CA ARG A 165 3.32 7.93 -14.12
C ARG A 165 4.62 7.61 -13.37
N ALA A 166 4.57 7.52 -12.04
CA ALA A 166 5.74 7.16 -11.24
C ALA A 166 6.16 5.69 -11.39
N LEU A 167 5.28 4.85 -11.92
CA LEU A 167 5.50 3.43 -12.21
C LEU A 167 6.01 3.17 -13.64
N GLU A 168 5.76 4.09 -14.59
CA GLU A 168 6.21 3.99 -15.99
C GLU A 168 7.72 3.71 -16.16
N PRO A 169 8.65 4.38 -15.43
CA PRO A 169 10.08 4.11 -15.58
C PRO A 169 10.49 2.69 -15.19
N TRP A 170 9.62 1.95 -14.51
CA TRP A 170 9.81 0.58 -14.08
C TRP A 170 9.11 -0.44 -14.99
N GLY A 171 8.54 0.00 -16.12
CA GLY A 171 7.85 -0.84 -17.09
C GLY A 171 6.45 -1.32 -16.64
N ILE A 172 5.81 -0.60 -15.71
CA ILE A 172 4.49 -0.92 -15.19
C ILE A 172 3.50 0.13 -15.72
N GLU A 173 2.77 -0.23 -16.78
CA GLU A 173 1.96 0.72 -17.57
C GLU A 173 0.51 0.87 -17.06
N SER A 174 0.00 -0.13 -16.34
CA SER A 174 -1.36 -0.11 -15.78
C SER A 174 -1.44 -0.91 -14.49
N VAL A 175 -2.08 -0.31 -13.50
CA VAL A 175 -2.54 -1.00 -12.28
C VAL A 175 -4.04 -1.18 -12.49
N ASN A 176 -4.43 -2.38 -12.96
CA ASN A 176 -5.71 -2.67 -13.62
C ASN A 176 -6.88 -2.92 -12.69
#